data_AF-A0A1H4K3I5-F1
#
_entry.id   AF-A0A1H4K3I5-F1
#
_cell.length_a   1.000
_cell.length_b   1.000
_cell.length_c   1.000
_cell.angle_alpha   90.00
_cell.angle_beta   90.00
_cell.angle_gamma   90.00
#
_symmetry.space_group_name_H-M   'P 1'
#
loop_
_entity.id
_entity.type
_entity.pdbx_description
1 polymer ?
#
loop_
_entity_poly.entity_id
_entity_poly.type
_entity_poly.pdbx_seq_one_letter_code
_entity_poly.pdbx_strand_id
1 'polypeptide(L)'
;MIRAGIIFAAFAATLAVSPARACEPAEMKPKAGVLRGDLCETSWIVSPSDQARVSSARALAPGLVLQGLRRGNACMGATSYVIHDCARGESLVMAARGYDLYAPERAASDNRLEEKLYRAAGRKAVDLPALRKVAMRHGVSDFQTVAKGASFAFGGRNISFECGCKTLFPEMEGKG
;
A
#
# COMPACT_ATOMS: atom_id res chain seq x y z
N MET A 1 -41.89 -31.55 -42.61
CA MET A 1 -42.29 -32.13 -41.30
C MET A 1 -41.10 -32.09 -40.36
N ILE A 2 -41.38 -31.73 -39.11
CA ILE A 2 -40.48 -31.32 -38.01
C ILE A 2 -39.64 -32.50 -37.46
N ARG A 3 -38.40 -32.24 -37.02
CA ARG A 3 -37.79 -32.71 -35.74
C ARG A 3 -36.30 -32.29 -35.66
N ALA A 4 -35.99 -31.32 -34.79
CA ALA A 4 -35.39 -31.51 -33.44
C ALA A 4 -33.90 -31.91 -33.53
N GLY A 5 -32.90 -31.09 -33.19
CA GLY A 5 -32.83 -30.02 -32.19
C GLY A 5 -32.31 -30.58 -30.87
N ILE A 6 -30.99 -30.64 -30.68
CA ILE A 6 -30.36 -30.76 -29.35
C ILE A 6 -29.10 -29.88 -29.36
N ILE A 7 -29.23 -28.67 -28.84
CA ILE A 7 -28.10 -27.82 -28.45
C ILE A 7 -27.81 -28.19 -26.99
N PHE A 8 -26.64 -28.75 -26.71
CA PHE A 8 -26.15 -28.92 -25.35
C PHE A 8 -25.80 -27.52 -24.80
N ALA A 9 -26.75 -26.90 -24.11
CA ALA A 9 -26.48 -25.76 -23.24
C ALA A 9 -25.72 -26.29 -22.02
N ALA A 10 -24.39 -26.20 -22.07
CA ALA A 10 -23.57 -26.34 -20.87
C ALA A 10 -23.95 -25.20 -19.92
N PHE A 11 -24.70 -25.55 -18.86
CA PHE A 11 -24.92 -24.67 -17.72
C PHE A 11 -23.56 -24.37 -17.10
N ALA A 12 -22.99 -23.22 -17.45
CA ALA A 12 -21.96 -22.59 -16.67
C ALA A 12 -22.59 -22.22 -15.33
N ALA A 13 -22.54 -23.14 -14.36
CA ALA A 13 -22.74 -22.85 -12.96
C ALA A 13 -21.57 -21.96 -12.51
N THR A 14 -21.65 -20.68 -12.85
CA THR A 14 -20.84 -19.65 -12.21
C THR A 14 -21.26 -19.65 -10.75
N LEU A 15 -20.45 -20.32 -9.92
CA LEU A 15 -20.51 -20.18 -8.46
C LEU A 15 -20.45 -18.68 -8.17
N ALA A 16 -21.60 -18.10 -7.87
CA ALA A 16 -21.71 -16.74 -7.37
C ALA A 16 -21.08 -16.74 -5.98
N VAL A 17 -19.75 -16.64 -5.93
CA VAL A 17 -19.01 -16.32 -4.71
C VAL A 17 -19.50 -14.93 -4.33
N SER A 18 -20.49 -14.88 -3.45
CA SER A 18 -21.04 -13.61 -2.97
C SER A 18 -19.88 -12.85 -2.32
N PRO A 19 -19.55 -11.63 -2.77
CA PRO A 19 -18.40 -10.87 -2.26
C PRO A 19 -18.47 -10.64 -0.74
N ALA A 20 -19.66 -10.78 -0.14
CA ALA A 20 -19.88 -10.76 1.30
C ALA A 20 -19.13 -11.87 2.07
N ARG A 21 -18.90 -13.06 1.48
CA ARG A 21 -18.14 -14.15 2.16
C ARG A 21 -16.63 -14.03 2.04
N ALA A 22 -16.11 -13.29 1.05
CA ALA A 22 -14.69 -12.94 0.99
C ALA A 22 -14.28 -11.96 2.10
N CYS A 23 -15.28 -11.41 2.77
CA CYS A 23 -15.18 -10.34 3.73
C CYS A 23 -15.54 -10.76 5.16
N GLU A 24 -15.80 -12.05 5.36
CA GLU A 24 -15.98 -12.62 6.68
C GLU A 24 -14.61 -12.61 7.38
N PRO A 25 -14.48 -12.03 8.59
CA PRO A 25 -13.22 -12.01 9.31
C PRO A 25 -12.85 -13.45 9.70
N ALA A 26 -12.14 -14.14 8.82
CA ALA A 26 -11.50 -15.38 9.16
C ALA A 26 -10.47 -15.06 10.24
N GLU A 27 -10.68 -15.56 11.46
CA GLU A 27 -9.74 -15.37 12.55
C GLU A 27 -8.35 -15.82 12.10
N MET A 28 -7.44 -14.85 11.98
CA MET A 28 -6.06 -15.14 11.69
C MET A 28 -5.45 -15.60 13.01
N LYS A 29 -5.11 -16.89 13.11
CA LYS A 29 -4.31 -17.37 14.25
C LYS A 29 -3.03 -16.50 14.29
N PRO A 30 -2.78 -15.75 15.37
CA PRO A 30 -1.61 -14.90 15.46
C PRO A 30 -0.36 -15.78 15.31
N LYS A 31 0.28 -15.76 14.14
CA LYS A 31 1.61 -16.33 14.01
C LYS A 31 2.57 -15.35 14.67
N ALA A 32 3.33 -15.83 15.65
CA ALA A 32 4.39 -15.07 16.26
C ALA A 32 5.49 -14.84 15.21
N GLY A 33 5.49 -13.69 14.54
CA GLY A 33 6.54 -13.33 13.59
C GLY A 33 6.15 -12.29 12.56
N VAL A 34 7.17 -11.66 11.96
CA VAL A 34 7.02 -10.83 10.77
C VAL A 34 7.15 -11.75 9.56
N LEU A 35 6.13 -11.77 8.70
CA LEU A 35 6.21 -12.37 7.39
C LEU A 35 6.94 -11.41 6.47
N ARG A 36 8.04 -11.85 5.86
CA ARG A 36 8.81 -11.07 4.88
C ARG A 36 8.42 -11.51 3.48
N GLY A 37 8.13 -10.54 2.62
CA GLY A 37 7.89 -10.72 1.20
C GLY A 37 8.98 -10.05 0.36
N ASP A 38 8.70 -9.86 -0.91
CA ASP A 38 9.64 -9.28 -1.86
C ASP A 38 9.84 -7.77 -1.66
N LEU A 39 11.04 -7.29 -1.98
CA LEU A 39 11.40 -5.87 -2.00
C LEU A 39 10.99 -5.14 -0.71
N CYS A 40 11.44 -5.62 0.45
CA CYS A 40 11.15 -5.02 1.77
C CYS A 40 9.68 -5.10 2.23
N GLU A 41 8.86 -5.89 1.54
CA GLU A 41 7.52 -6.17 2.02
C GLU A 41 7.58 -6.89 3.37
N THR A 42 6.78 -6.41 4.32
CA THR A 42 6.63 -7.04 5.63
C THR A 42 5.17 -7.02 6.05
N SER A 43 4.70 -8.08 6.70
CA SER A 43 3.38 -8.09 7.31
C SER A 43 3.39 -8.84 8.63
N TRP A 44 2.49 -8.46 9.54
CA TRP A 44 2.32 -9.11 10.83
C TRP A 44 0.89 -8.95 11.33
N ILE A 45 0.47 -9.92 12.13
CA ILE A 45 -0.83 -9.90 12.79
C ILE A 45 -0.75 -8.98 14.01
N VAL A 46 -1.67 -8.01 14.09
CA VAL A 46 -1.80 -7.07 15.21
C VAL A 46 -2.83 -7.60 16.22
N SER A 47 -3.92 -8.18 15.73
CA SER A 47 -4.94 -8.88 16.51
C SER A 47 -5.58 -9.99 15.64
N PRO A 48 -6.43 -10.87 16.19
CA PRO A 48 -7.07 -11.95 15.42
C PRO A 48 -7.80 -11.48 14.14
N SER A 49 -8.22 -10.22 14.11
CA SER A 49 -8.95 -9.60 13.00
C SER A 49 -8.24 -8.39 12.40
N ASP A 50 -6.98 -8.10 12.75
CA ASP A 50 -6.23 -6.93 12.28
C ASP A 50 -4.80 -7.33 11.86
N GLN A 51 -4.41 -6.89 10.68
CA GLN A 51 -3.07 -7.09 10.11
C GLN A 51 -2.47 -5.73 9.79
N ALA A 52 -1.17 -5.59 10.04
CA ALA A 52 -0.36 -4.51 9.53
C ALA A 52 0.56 -5.03 8.41
N ARG A 53 0.72 -4.25 7.34
CA ARG A 53 1.58 -4.55 6.20
C ARG A 53 2.30 -3.30 5.71
N VAL A 54 3.59 -3.44 5.48
CA VAL A 54 4.39 -2.54 4.64
C VAL A 54 4.48 -3.19 3.27
N SER A 55 4.03 -2.51 2.22
CA SER A 55 4.12 -3.03 0.85
C SER A 55 5.57 -3.15 0.38
N SER A 56 5.77 -3.89 -0.72
CA SER A 56 7.00 -3.80 -1.48
C SER A 56 7.40 -2.36 -1.79
N ALA A 57 8.69 -2.09 -1.69
CA ALA A 57 9.33 -0.85 -2.10
C ALA A 57 9.28 -0.71 -3.61
N ARG A 58 8.94 0.50 -4.07
CA ARG A 58 8.94 0.84 -5.50
C ARG A 58 9.66 2.14 -5.73
N ALA A 59 10.47 2.20 -6.77
CA ALA A 59 11.09 3.43 -7.22
C ALA A 59 9.99 4.38 -7.72
N LEU A 60 9.91 5.58 -7.15
CA LEU A 60 9.01 6.64 -7.57
C LEU A 60 9.71 7.59 -8.56
N ALA A 61 10.97 7.92 -8.26
CA ALA A 61 11.92 8.66 -9.08
C ALA A 61 13.35 8.19 -8.71
N PRO A 62 14.41 8.58 -9.44
CA PRO A 62 15.77 8.35 -8.99
C PRO A 62 15.99 8.86 -7.55
N GLY A 63 16.39 7.97 -6.64
CA GLY A 63 16.60 8.29 -5.22
C GLY A 63 15.33 8.46 -4.38
N LEU A 64 14.14 8.26 -4.93
CA LEU A 64 12.87 8.31 -4.19
C LEU A 64 12.17 6.95 -4.20
N VAL A 65 11.81 6.46 -3.01
CA VAL A 65 11.10 5.18 -2.83
C VAL A 65 9.71 5.41 -2.27
N LEU A 66 8.71 4.75 -2.83
CA LEU A 66 7.33 4.74 -2.33
C LEU A 66 7.00 3.37 -1.70
N GLN A 67 6.42 3.39 -0.50
CA GLN A 67 5.81 2.23 0.16
C GLN A 67 4.43 2.59 0.73
N GLY A 68 3.53 1.61 0.79
CA GLY A 68 2.25 1.73 1.47
C GLY A 68 2.30 1.08 2.85
N LEU A 69 1.72 1.72 3.86
CA LEU A 69 1.47 1.16 5.19
C LEU A 69 -0.03 0.87 5.30
N ARG A 70 -0.39 -0.41 5.30
CA ARG A 70 -1.77 -0.86 5.40
C ARG A 70 -2.02 -1.44 6.77
N ARG A 71 -3.10 -1.01 7.41
CA ARG A 71 -3.60 -1.63 8.65
C ARG A 71 -5.08 -1.90 8.51
N GLY A 72 -5.51 -3.10 8.88
CA GLY A 72 -6.91 -3.49 8.86
C GLY A 72 -7.05 -4.96 8.52
N ASN A 73 -8.20 -5.29 7.95
CA ASN A 73 -8.56 -6.64 7.56
C ASN A 73 -8.88 -6.74 6.07
N ALA A 74 -9.42 -7.89 5.67
CA ALA A 74 -9.80 -8.18 4.29
C ALA A 74 -10.78 -7.16 3.70
N CYS A 75 -11.59 -6.48 4.53
CA CYS A 75 -12.68 -5.61 4.07
C CYS A 75 -12.43 -4.14 4.31
N MET A 76 -11.81 -3.80 5.42
CA MET A 76 -11.69 -2.44 5.85
C MET A 76 -10.35 -2.22 6.52
N GLY A 77 -9.86 -1.01 6.37
CA GLY A 77 -8.58 -0.63 6.92
C GLY A 77 -8.22 0.76 6.49
N ALA A 78 -6.95 1.09 6.65
CA ALA A 78 -6.43 2.37 6.24
C ALA A 78 -5.07 2.18 5.58
N THR A 79 -4.83 2.93 4.50
CA THR A 79 -3.55 2.95 3.79
C THR A 79 -2.90 4.31 3.96
N SER A 80 -1.75 4.34 4.64
CA SER A 80 -0.82 5.48 4.58
C SER A 80 0.20 5.24 3.48
N TYR A 81 0.78 6.31 2.97
CA TYR A 81 1.87 6.22 1.99
C TYR A 81 3.12 6.85 2.56
N VAL A 82 4.28 6.24 2.31
CA VAL A 82 5.58 6.73 2.72
C VAL A 82 6.42 6.94 1.48
N ILE A 83 6.93 8.16 1.32
CA ILE A 83 7.96 8.46 0.32
C ILE A 83 9.27 8.71 1.04
N HIS A 84 10.29 7.92 0.74
CA HIS A 84 11.62 8.04 1.31
C HIS A 84 12.57 8.67 0.29
N ASP A 85 13.28 9.73 0.69
CA ASP A 85 14.38 10.35 -0.05
C ASP A 85 15.70 9.70 0.38
N CYS A 86 16.26 8.87 -0.50
CA CYS A 86 17.46 8.09 -0.23
C CYS A 86 18.72 8.95 -0.12
N ALA A 87 18.75 10.12 -0.76
CA ALA A 87 19.90 11.01 -0.70
C ALA A 87 19.92 11.77 0.63
N ARG A 88 18.75 12.23 1.10
CA ARG A 88 18.63 13.00 2.35
C ARG A 88 18.40 12.12 3.59
N GLY A 89 17.97 10.88 3.39
CA GLY A 89 17.56 9.98 4.47
C GLY A 89 16.25 10.39 5.14
N GLU A 90 15.49 11.32 4.56
CA GLU A 90 14.22 11.80 5.12
C GLU A 90 13.05 10.99 4.55
N SER A 91 11.96 10.87 5.30
CA SER A 91 10.72 10.29 4.79
C SER A 91 9.53 11.24 4.99
N LEU A 92 8.67 11.30 3.98
CA LEU A 92 7.35 11.90 4.09
C LEU A 92 6.31 10.79 4.26
N VAL A 93 5.68 10.74 5.41
CA VAL A 93 4.52 9.91 5.70
C VAL A 93 3.26 10.72 5.43
N MET A 94 2.38 10.18 4.61
CA MET A 94 1.08 10.73 4.24
C MET A 94 0.03 9.88 4.94
N ALA A 95 -0.72 10.49 5.86
CA ALA A 95 -1.59 9.76 6.77
C ALA A 95 -2.72 9.02 6.06
N ALA A 96 -3.27 8.05 6.78
CA ALA A 96 -4.05 6.98 6.22
C ALA A 96 -5.38 7.45 5.63
N ARG A 97 -5.73 6.92 4.46
CA ARG A 97 -7.09 6.96 3.93
C ARG A 97 -7.77 5.63 4.21
N GLY A 98 -8.98 5.72 4.75
CA GLY A 98 -9.78 4.54 5.03
C GLY A 98 -10.27 3.91 3.73
N TYR A 99 -10.04 2.61 3.57
CA TYR A 99 -10.76 1.81 2.58
C TYR A 99 -11.82 0.98 3.29
N ASP A 100 -12.94 0.82 2.63
CA ASP A 100 -14.02 -0.05 3.07
C ASP A 100 -14.61 -0.69 1.81
N LEU A 101 -14.45 -2.00 1.67
CA LEU A 101 -14.96 -2.76 0.54
C LEU A 101 -16.49 -2.87 0.57
N TYR A 102 -17.13 -2.60 1.71
CA TYR A 102 -18.57 -2.39 1.80
C TYR A 102 -18.99 -0.99 1.29
N ALA A 103 -18.04 -0.05 1.14
CA ALA A 103 -18.24 1.29 0.61
C ALA A 103 -17.22 1.61 -0.53
N PRO A 104 -17.36 0.96 -1.70
CA PRO A 104 -16.31 0.87 -2.73
C PRO A 104 -15.85 2.22 -3.32
N GLU A 105 -16.66 3.27 -3.23
CA GLU A 105 -16.32 4.61 -3.73
C GLU A 105 -15.06 5.19 -3.06
N ARG A 106 -14.79 4.81 -1.80
CA ARG A 106 -13.59 5.25 -1.07
C ARG A 106 -12.31 4.55 -1.53
N ALA A 107 -12.38 3.26 -1.86
CA ALA A 107 -11.23 2.47 -2.30
C ALA A 107 -10.67 2.93 -3.66
N ALA A 108 -11.53 3.41 -4.57
CA ALA A 108 -11.11 3.97 -5.86
C ALA A 108 -10.27 5.26 -5.74
N SER A 109 -10.36 5.98 -4.61
CA SER A 109 -9.61 7.21 -4.38
C SER A 109 -8.12 7.00 -4.09
N ASP A 110 -7.72 5.83 -3.59
CA ASP A 110 -6.34 5.58 -3.16
C ASP A 110 -5.42 5.24 -4.35
N ASN A 111 -5.89 4.40 -5.27
CA ASN A 111 -5.17 4.11 -6.51
C ASN A 111 -4.88 5.38 -7.34
N ARG A 112 -5.76 6.38 -7.25
CA ARG A 112 -5.59 7.68 -7.93
C ARG A 112 -4.51 8.54 -7.31
N LEU A 113 -4.25 8.45 -6.00
CA LEU A 113 -3.18 9.21 -5.36
C LEU A 113 -1.81 8.72 -5.84
N GLU A 114 -1.61 7.42 -5.78
CA GLU A 114 -0.37 6.78 -6.19
C GLU A 114 -0.01 7.10 -7.65
N GLU A 115 -0.98 6.96 -8.55
CA GLU A 115 -0.79 7.31 -9.96
C GLU A 115 -0.39 8.78 -10.16
N LYS A 116 -0.98 9.70 -9.39
CA LYS A 116 -0.61 11.12 -9.42
C LYS A 116 0.80 11.38 -8.92
N LEU A 117 1.24 10.67 -7.89
CA LEU A 117 2.60 10.75 -7.39
C LEU A 117 3.59 10.28 -8.45
N TYR A 118 3.33 9.14 -9.10
CA TYR A 118 4.16 8.63 -10.21
C TYR A 118 4.22 9.62 -11.38
N ARG A 119 3.07 10.14 -11.81
CA ARG A 119 3.00 11.13 -12.90
C ARG A 119 3.74 12.43 -12.55
N ALA A 120 3.72 12.85 -11.29
CA ALA A 120 4.45 14.03 -10.85
C ALA A 120 5.97 13.79 -10.84
N ALA A 121 6.39 12.66 -10.29
CA ALA A 121 7.79 12.24 -10.20
C ALA A 121 8.45 12.05 -11.57
N GLY A 122 7.72 11.56 -12.58
CA GLY A 122 8.27 11.35 -13.93
C GLY A 122 8.48 12.62 -14.76
N ARG A 123 8.09 13.81 -14.28
CA ARG A 123 8.11 15.05 -15.10
C ARG A 123 9.32 15.95 -14.88
N LYS A 124 9.93 15.97 -13.69
CA LYS A 124 11.13 16.78 -13.32
C LYS A 124 11.83 16.16 -12.10
N ALA A 125 13.01 16.66 -11.74
CA ALA A 125 13.54 16.43 -10.39
C ALA A 125 12.51 16.94 -9.36
N VAL A 126 12.01 16.03 -8.53
CA VAL A 126 10.93 16.25 -7.58
C VAL A 126 11.45 15.91 -6.19
N ASP A 127 11.14 16.76 -5.22
CA ASP A 127 11.49 16.56 -3.81
C ASP A 127 10.24 16.25 -2.95
N LEU A 128 10.44 15.90 -1.68
CA LEU A 128 9.35 15.60 -0.76
C LEU A 128 8.34 16.76 -0.62
N PRO A 129 8.74 18.04 -0.51
CA PRO A 129 7.81 19.17 -0.53
C PRO A 129 6.91 19.24 -1.77
N ALA A 130 7.45 18.98 -2.96
CA ALA A 130 6.66 18.95 -4.20
C ALA A 130 5.64 17.81 -4.20
N LEU A 131 6.01 16.62 -3.73
CA LEU A 131 5.10 15.46 -3.61
C LEU A 131 4.01 15.71 -2.57
N ARG A 132 4.35 16.34 -1.45
CA ARG A 132 3.36 16.79 -0.45
C ARG A 132 2.30 17.69 -1.09
N LYS A 133 2.70 18.67 -1.92
CA LYS A 133 1.75 19.54 -2.64
C LYS A 133 0.87 18.76 -3.63
N VAL A 134 1.36 17.69 -4.24
CA VAL A 134 0.56 16.79 -5.09
C VAL A 134 -0.50 16.07 -4.25
N ALA A 135 -0.10 15.50 -3.12
CA ALA A 135 -1.00 14.83 -2.19
C ALA A 135 -2.06 15.77 -1.59
N MET A 136 -1.67 16.99 -1.21
CA MET A 136 -2.59 18.03 -0.72
C MET A 136 -3.67 18.39 -1.74
N ARG A 137 -3.30 18.58 -3.01
CA ARG A 137 -4.26 18.81 -4.11
C ARG A 137 -5.20 17.63 -4.34
N HIS A 138 -4.87 16.46 -3.80
CA HIS A 138 -5.73 15.30 -3.86
C HIS A 138 -6.53 15.08 -2.56
N GLY A 139 -6.46 16.00 -1.60
CA GLY A 139 -7.21 15.97 -0.34
C GLY A 139 -6.50 15.23 0.80
N VAL A 140 -5.18 15.04 0.74
CA VAL A 140 -4.41 14.57 1.90
C VAL A 140 -4.03 15.81 2.72
N SER A 141 -4.45 15.87 3.97
CA SER A 141 -4.18 17.02 4.85
C SER A 141 -3.16 16.71 5.95
N ASP A 142 -3.01 15.44 6.31
CA ASP A 142 -2.18 15.01 7.42
C ASP A 142 -0.88 14.35 6.92
N PHE A 143 0.23 14.87 7.43
CA PHE A 143 1.58 14.57 6.98
C PHE A 143 2.53 14.58 8.17
N GLN A 144 3.46 13.63 8.16
CA GLN A 144 4.56 13.58 9.10
C GLN A 144 5.87 13.44 8.34
N THR A 145 6.84 14.30 8.65
CA THR A 145 8.22 14.10 8.20
C THR A 145 8.96 13.29 9.24
N VAL A 146 9.62 12.22 8.81
CA VAL A 146 10.47 11.37 9.64
C VAL A 146 11.92 11.64 9.23
N ALA A 147 12.72 12.09 10.19
CA ALA A 147 14.13 12.41 9.97
C ALA A 147 14.97 11.13 9.77
N LYS A 148 16.18 11.30 9.20
CA LYS A 148 17.17 10.24 9.03
C LYS A 148 17.45 9.50 10.34
N GLY A 149 17.44 8.17 10.28
CA GLY A 149 17.67 7.29 11.43
C GLY A 149 16.51 7.21 12.44
N ALA A 150 15.46 8.02 12.28
CA ALA A 150 14.29 7.91 13.14
C ALA A 150 13.44 6.69 12.77
N SER A 151 12.92 6.01 13.78
CA SER A 151 11.99 4.90 13.60
C SER A 151 10.55 5.41 13.55
N PHE A 152 9.70 4.79 12.73
CA PHE A 152 8.28 5.10 12.69
C PHE A 152 7.48 4.00 13.40
N ALA A 153 6.61 4.37 14.33
CA ALA A 153 5.76 3.40 15.03
C ALA A 153 4.52 3.08 14.19
N PHE A 154 4.33 1.82 13.83
CA PHE A 154 3.20 1.33 13.04
C PHE A 154 2.78 -0.07 13.50
N GLY A 155 1.47 -0.29 13.72
CA GLY A 155 0.94 -1.61 14.07
C GLY A 155 1.62 -2.27 15.28
N GLY A 156 2.03 -1.48 16.28
CA GLY A 156 2.75 -1.96 17.47
C GLY A 156 4.23 -2.27 17.27
N ARG A 157 4.82 -1.88 16.13
CA ARG A 157 6.24 -2.09 15.82
C ARG A 157 6.91 -0.81 15.34
N ASN A 158 8.22 -0.72 15.58
CA ASN A 158 9.06 0.29 14.94
C ASN A 158 9.51 -0.23 13.58
N ILE A 159 9.24 0.53 12.53
CA ILE A 159 9.67 0.24 11.16
C ILE A 159 10.71 1.26 10.69
N SER A 160 11.65 0.77 9.88
CA SER A 160 12.61 1.57 9.14
C SER A 160 12.28 1.51 7.66
N PHE A 161 12.40 2.64 6.97
CA PHE A 161 12.15 2.76 5.53
C PHE A 161 13.44 2.62 4.71
N GLU A 162 14.58 2.41 5.36
CA GLU A 162 15.89 2.33 4.69
C GLU A 162 16.03 1.12 3.76
N CYS A 163 15.31 0.03 4.05
CA CYS A 163 15.41 -1.19 3.25
C CYS A 163 15.15 -0.92 1.76
N GLY A 164 14.16 -0.05 1.47
CA GLY A 164 13.83 0.32 0.09
C GLY A 164 15.00 1.01 -0.62
N CYS A 165 15.68 1.95 0.05
CA CYS A 165 16.86 2.61 -0.52
C CYS A 165 18.03 1.64 -0.68
N LYS A 166 18.30 0.78 0.30
CA LYS A 166 19.37 -0.24 0.23
C LYS A 166 19.15 -1.24 -0.92
N THR A 167 17.89 -1.52 -1.24
CA THR A 167 17.52 -2.49 -2.27
C THR A 167 17.47 -1.85 -3.66
N LEU A 168 16.91 -0.64 -3.78
CA LEU A 168 16.62 0.00 -5.08
C LEU A 168 17.65 1.05 -5.51
N PHE A 169 18.34 1.68 -4.56
CA PHE A 169 19.32 2.74 -4.78
C PHE A 169 20.56 2.58 -3.87
N PRO A 170 21.22 1.40 -3.87
CA PRO A 170 22.35 1.12 -2.98
C PRO A 170 23.49 2.13 -3.12
N GLU A 171 23.67 2.73 -4.29
CA GLU A 171 24.68 3.73 -4.59
C GLU A 171 24.50 5.08 -3.87
N MET A 172 23.33 5.30 -3.26
CA MET A 172 23.00 6.53 -2.52
C MET A 172 23.21 6.38 -1.00
N GLU A 173 23.51 5.20 -0.51
CA GLU A 173 23.77 4.96 0.91
C GLU A 173 25.02 5.74 1.38
N GLY A 174 24.87 6.53 2.45
CA GLY A 174 25.99 7.26 3.08
C GLY A 174 26.43 8.56 2.40
N LYS A 175 25.72 9.05 1.37
CA LYS A 175 26.08 10.30 0.64
C LYS A 175 25.39 11.58 1.15
N GLY A 176 24.69 11.52 2.29
CA GLY A 176 23.96 12.63 2.89
C GLY A 176 24.48 13.01 4.26
#